data_AF-A0A126PV19-F1
#
_entry.id   AF-A0A126PV19-F1
#
_cell.length_a   1.000
_cell.length_b   1.000
_cell.length_c   1.000
_cell.angle_alpha   90.00
_cell.angle_beta   90.00
_cell.angle_gamma   90.00
#
_symmetry.space_group_name_H-M   'P 1'
#
loop_
_entity.id
_entity.type
_entity.pdbx_description
1 polymer ?
#
loop_
_entity_poly.entity_id
_entity_poly.type
_entity_poly.pdbx_seq_one_letter_code
_entity_poly.pdbx_strand_id
1 'polypeptide(L)'
;MAKLTSAQTELLKYFANGGTVEFCTSLGNQLGKALFPKAKPKSFNKLDMNSLLRYGLLIPTDENFHFGMRWSRVEISNRGTKLVSSREGSDEAI
;
A
#
# COMPACT_ATOMS: atom_id res chain seq x y z
N MET A 1 8.48 -6.00 16.90
CA MET A 1 7.90 -5.54 15.61
C MET A 1 9.03 -5.38 14.61
N ALA A 2 8.92 -5.94 13.40
CA ALA A 2 9.97 -5.78 12.39
C ALA A 2 10.09 -4.30 11.99
N LYS A 3 11.31 -3.76 12.02
CA LYS A 3 11.59 -2.39 11.59
C LYS A 3 11.33 -2.32 10.09
N LEU A 4 10.37 -1.49 9.66
CA LEU A 4 10.11 -1.25 8.24
C LEU A 4 11.37 -0.69 7.57
N THR A 5 11.65 -1.13 6.35
CA THR A 5 12.70 -0.53 5.51
C THR A 5 12.33 0.90 5.09
N SER A 6 13.28 1.65 4.56
CA SER A 6 13.02 2.99 4.00
C SER A 6 11.96 2.94 2.88
N ALA A 7 12.08 1.97 1.96
CA ALA A 7 11.12 1.76 0.88
C ALA A 7 9.71 1.42 1.39
N GLN A 8 9.60 0.54 2.40
CA GLN A 8 8.31 0.22 3.03
C GLN A 8 7.69 1.42 3.73
N THR A 9 8.53 2.26 4.34
CA THR A 9 8.08 3.48 5.03
C THR A 9 7.60 4.52 4.03
N GLU A 10 8.33 4.74 2.93
CA GLU A 10 7.91 5.62 1.83
C GLU A 10 6.59 5.16 1.22
N LEU A 11 6.48 3.85 0.95
CA LEU A 11 5.27 3.27 0.41
C LEU A 11 4.08 3.41 1.38
N LEU A 12 4.29 3.19 2.68
CA LEU A 12 3.24 3.36 3.68
C LEU A 12 2.78 4.83 3.78
N LYS A 13 3.72 5.79 3.71
CA LYS A 13 3.40 7.23 3.64
C LYS A 13 2.59 7.58 2.39
N TYR A 14 2.91 6.98 1.25
CA TYR A 14 2.10 7.14 0.03
C TYR A 14 0.64 6.75 0.26
N PHE A 15 0.39 5.59 0.88
CA PHE A 15 -0.98 5.17 1.20
C PHE A 15 -1.63 6.05 2.27
N ALA A 16 -0.88 6.54 3.26
CA ALA A 16 -1.38 7.47 4.28
C ALA A 16 -1.86 8.80 3.70
N ASN A 17 -1.20 9.28 2.63
CA ASN A 17 -1.61 10.46 1.88
C ASN A 17 -2.80 10.20 0.92
N GLY A 18 -3.52 9.09 1.13
CA GLY A 18 -4.65 8.66 0.33
C GLY A 18 -4.27 8.08 -1.03
N GLY A 19 -3.00 7.69 -1.23
CA GLY A 19 -2.58 6.89 -2.37
C GLY A 19 -3.26 5.52 -2.34
N THR A 20 -3.55 4.97 -3.51
CA THR A 20 -4.18 3.66 -3.64
C THR A 20 -3.51 2.88 -4.77
N VAL A 21 -3.60 1.55 -4.71
CA VAL A 21 -3.05 0.67 -5.73
C VAL A 21 -4.08 -0.39 -6.07
N GLU A 22 -4.37 -0.58 -7.36
CA GLU A 22 -5.27 -1.65 -7.80
C GLU A 22 -4.46 -2.78 -8.44
N PHE A 23 -4.80 -4.03 -8.11
CA PHE A 23 -4.14 -5.22 -8.63
C PHE A 23 -5.17 -6.22 -9.17
N CYS A 24 -4.87 -6.81 -10.34
CA CYS A 24 -5.72 -7.84 -10.93
C CYS A 24 -5.68 -9.12 -10.08
N THR A 25 -6.85 -9.60 -9.66
CA THR A 25 -7.03 -10.87 -8.93
C THR A 25 -7.47 -12.01 -9.85
N SER A 26 -8.06 -11.71 -11.01
CA SER A 26 -8.50 -12.74 -11.97
C SER A 26 -7.38 -13.59 -12.57
N LEU A 27 -6.19 -13.02 -12.75
CA LEU A 27 -5.04 -13.71 -13.36
C LEU A 27 -3.95 -14.03 -12.32
N GLY A 28 -4.35 -13.99 -11.05
CA GLY A 28 -3.46 -14.16 -9.91
C GLY A 28 -2.43 -13.04 -9.76
N ASN A 29 -1.56 -13.20 -8.76
CA ASN A 29 -0.55 -12.20 -8.39
C ASN A 29 0.55 -12.05 -9.46
N GLN A 30 0.49 -12.77 -10.57
CA GLN A 30 1.53 -12.81 -11.60
C GLN A 30 1.34 -11.78 -12.71
N LEU A 31 0.12 -11.29 -12.98
CA LEU A 31 -0.12 -10.20 -13.94
C LEU A 31 -0.01 -8.80 -13.31
N GLY A 32 1.22 -8.54 -12.85
CA GLY A 32 2.11 -7.37 -13.04
C GLY A 32 1.65 -5.91 -13.18
N LYS A 33 0.38 -5.56 -13.32
CA LYS A 33 0.00 -4.13 -13.46
C LYS A 33 -0.64 -3.61 -12.18
N ALA A 34 0.15 -2.90 -11.39
CA ALA A 34 -0.36 -2.00 -10.37
C ALA A 34 -0.88 -0.74 -11.08
N LEU A 35 -2.17 -0.45 -10.92
CA LEU A 35 -2.72 0.84 -11.33
C LEU A 35 -2.62 1.82 -10.16
N PHE A 36 -2.17 3.04 -10.46
CA PHE A 36 -2.01 4.10 -9.48
C PHE A 36 -2.98 5.24 -9.83
N PRO A 37 -4.10 5.38 -9.10
CA PRO A 37 -5.07 6.46 -9.35
C PRO A 37 -4.52 7.85 -8.99
N LYS A 38 -3.55 7.90 -8.07
CA LYS A 38 -2.78 9.10 -7.71
C LYS A 38 -1.31 8.90 -8.10
N ALA A 39 -0.57 9.99 -8.34
CA ALA A 39 0.83 9.98 -8.78
C ALA A 39 1.65 8.84 -8.16
N LYS A 40 2.33 8.06 -8.99
CA LYS A 40 3.07 6.86 -8.58
C LYS A 40 4.18 7.22 -7.57
N PRO A 41 4.37 6.45 -6.48
CA PRO A 41 5.52 6.66 -5.58
C PRO A 41 6.84 6.46 -6.33
N LYS A 42 7.89 7.22 -5.94
CA LYS A 42 9.19 7.21 -6.62
C LYS A 42 9.79 5.80 -6.68
N SER A 43 9.63 5.04 -5.59
CA SER A 43 9.98 3.64 -5.53
C SER A 43 8.72 2.81 -5.22
N PHE A 44 8.28 1.98 -6.18
CA PHE A 44 7.23 1.00 -5.95
C PHE A 44 7.79 -0.40 -6.18
N ASN A 45 7.71 -1.23 -5.14
CA ASN A 45 8.05 -2.63 -5.21
C ASN A 45 6.89 -3.47 -4.66
N LYS A 46 6.46 -4.45 -5.45
CA LYS A 46 5.39 -5.38 -5.08
C LYS A 46 5.74 -6.20 -3.83
N LEU A 47 7.02 -6.52 -3.62
CA LEU A 47 7.46 -7.24 -2.42
C LEU A 47 7.25 -6.42 -1.14
N ASP A 48 7.52 -5.11 -1.20
CA ASP A 48 7.30 -4.21 -0.07
C ASP A 48 5.80 -4.06 0.21
N MET A 49 4.99 -3.89 -0.83
CA MET A 49 3.53 -3.86 -0.70
C MET A 49 2.98 -5.15 -0.08
N ASN A 50 3.42 -6.32 -0.57
CA ASN A 50 3.02 -7.62 -0.03
C ASN A 50 3.46 -7.80 1.43
N SER A 51 4.62 -7.27 1.80
CA SER A 51 5.08 -7.27 3.20
C SER A 51 4.17 -6.42 4.09
N LEU A 52 3.79 -5.22 3.62
CA LEU A 52 2.86 -4.34 4.35
C LEU A 52 1.45 -4.94 4.48
N LEU A 53 0.97 -5.63 3.44
CA LEU A 53 -0.27 -6.41 3.47
C LEU A 53 -0.19 -7.53 4.51
N ARG A 54 0.91 -8.31 4.51
CA ARG A 54 1.14 -9.38 5.50
C ARG A 54 1.21 -8.85 6.93
N TYR A 55 1.72 -7.64 7.13
CA TYR A 55 1.76 -6.98 8.45
C TYR A 55 0.40 -6.38 8.87
N GLY A 56 -0.60 -6.39 8.00
CA GLY A 56 -1.90 -5.77 8.23
C GLY A 56 -1.87 -4.24 8.27
N LEU A 57 -0.83 -3.64 7.67
CA LEU A 57 -0.69 -2.17 7.55
C LEU A 57 -1.42 -1.64 6.31
N LEU A 58 -1.60 -2.50 5.30
CA LEU A 58 -2.46 -2.29 4.14
C LEU A 58 -3.55 -3.35 4.13
N ILE A 59 -4.67 -3.05 3.50
CA ILE A 59 -5.79 -3.98 3.33
C ILE A 59 -6.36 -3.87 1.91
N PRO A 60 -6.84 -4.98 1.33
CA PRO A 60 -7.75 -4.91 0.19
C PRO A 60 -9.12 -4.43 0.67
N THR A 61 -9.71 -3.44 0.00
CA THR A 61 -11.00 -2.84 0.40
C THR A 61 -12.13 -3.22 -0.55
N ASP A 62 -11.92 -3.02 -1.85
CA ASP A 62 -12.95 -3.25 -2.87
C ASP A 62 -12.47 -4.28 -3.91
N GLU A 63 -13.40 -5.07 -4.44
CA GLU A 63 -13.24 -5.79 -5.70
C GLU A 63 -14.11 -5.17 -6.80
N ASN A 64 -13.48 -4.75 -7.88
CA ASN A 64 -14.14 -4.16 -9.05
C ASN A 64 -13.93 -5.03 -10.29
N PHE A 65 -14.96 -5.13 -11.12
CA PHE A 65 -14.88 -5.78 -12.43
C PHE A 65 -14.63 -4.74 -13.52
N HIS A 66 -13.45 -4.81 -14.14
CA HIS A 66 -13.09 -3.97 -15.29
C HIS A 66 -12.55 -4.84 -16.42
N PHE A 67 -13.10 -4.65 -17.63
CA PHE A 67 -12.70 -5.39 -18.84
C PHE A 67 -12.76 -6.92 -18.67
N GLY A 68 -13.78 -7.43 -17.96
CA GLY A 68 -13.93 -8.86 -17.68
C GLY A 68 -12.92 -9.43 -16.67
N MET A 69 -12.11 -8.58 -16.03
CA MET A 69 -11.14 -8.97 -15.01
C MET A 69 -11.55 -8.40 -13.65
N ARG A 70 -11.28 -9.16 -12.59
CA ARG A 70 -11.40 -8.73 -11.20
C ARG A 70 -10.14 -7.98 -10.79
N TRP A 71 -10.34 -6.83 -10.17
CA TRP A 71 -9.32 -5.96 -9.63
C TRP A 71 -9.63 -5.70 -8.17
N SER A 72 -8.62 -5.78 -7.31
CA SER A 72 -8.76 -5.40 -5.92
C SER A 72 -8.00 -4.12 -5.63
N ARG A 73 -8.63 -3.20 -4.91
CA ARG A 73 -7.99 -1.96 -4.45
C ARG A 73 -7.33 -2.18 -3.09
N VAL A 74 -6.08 -1.74 -2.97
CA VAL A 74 -5.30 -1.69 -1.73
C VAL A 74 -5.33 -0.29 -1.16
N GLU A 75 -5.62 -0.20 0.13
CA GLU A 75 -5.62 1.03 0.90
C GLU A 75 -4.89 0.86 2.24
N ILE A 76 -4.61 1.98 2.91
CA ILE A 76 -4.03 1.95 4.25
C ILE A 76 -5.05 1.45 5.27
N SER A 77 -4.62 0.58 6.19
CA SER A 77 -5.46 0.17 7.30
C SER A 77 -5.39 1.19 8.45
N ASN A 78 -6.37 1.17 9.36
CA ASN A 78 -6.31 1.96 10.60
C ASN A 78 -5.01 1.76 11.39
N ARG A 79 -4.44 0.54 11.33
CA ARG A 79 -3.15 0.22 11.95
C ARG A 79 -1.99 0.88 11.21
N GLY A 80 -2.02 0.85 9.87
CA GLY A 80 -1.06 1.58 9.03
C GLY A 80 -1.05 3.07 9.31
N THR A 81 -2.22 3.69 9.38
CA THR A 81 -2.37 5.12 9.67
C THR A 81 -1.77 5.48 11.03
N LYS A 82 -2.13 4.75 12.09
CA LYS A 82 -1.56 4.96 13.43
C LYS A 82 -0.04 4.83 13.44
N LEU A 83 0.52 3.88 12.70
CA LEU A 83 1.96 3.68 12.62
C LEU A 83 2.66 4.88 11.95
N VAL A 84 2.08 5.45 10.89
CA VAL A 84 2.63 6.64 10.24
C VAL A 84 2.56 7.84 11.18
N SER A 85 1.41 8.10 11.79
CA SER A 85 1.25 9.21 12.74
C SER A 85 2.20 9.11 13.94
N SER A 86 2.42 7.90 14.48
CA SER A 86 3.37 7.69 15.58
C SER A 86 4.82 7.98 15.21
N ARG A 87 5.16 7.89 13.92
CA ARG A 87 6.52 8.15 13.41
C ARG A 87 6.74 9.61 13.06
N GLU A 88 5.69 10.31 12.60
CA GLU A 88 5.75 11.74 12.32
C GLU A 88 5.78 12.55 13.62
N GLY A 89 5.02 12.15 14.64
CA GLY A 89 5.09 12.77 15.97
C GLY A 89 6.42 12.57 16.72
N SER A 90 7.26 11.62 16.29
CA SER A 90 8.62 11.45 16.83
C SER A 90 9.68 12.29 16.12
N ASP A 91 9.38 12.87 14.95
CA ASP A 91 10.31 13.73 14.18
C ASP A 91 10.18 15.22 14.58
N GLU A 92 9.14 15.61 15.33
CA GLU A 92 8.91 17.00 15.80
C GLU A 92 9.54 17.32 17.18
N ALA A 93 10.38 16.44 17.73
CA ALA A 93 10.95 16.57 19.07
C ALA A 93 12.46 16.93 19.10
N ILE A 94 12.98 17.62 18.08
CA ILE A 94 14.38 18.10 18.03
C ILE A 94 14.42 19.59 17.68
#